data_AF-A0A1H4C7T0-F1
#
_entry.id   AF-A0A1H4C7T0-F1
#
_cell.length_a   1.000
_cell.length_b   1.000
_cell.length_c   1.000
_cell.angle_alpha   90.00
_cell.angle_beta   90.00
_cell.angle_gamma   90.00
#
_symmetry.space_group_name_H-M   'P 1'
#
loop_
_entity.id
_entity.type
_entity.pdbx_description
1 polymer ?
#
loop_
_entity_poly.entity_id
_entity_poly.type
_entity_poly.pdbx_seq_one_letter_code
_entity_poly.pdbx_strand_id
1 'polypeptide(L)'
;MKQTTKKIIAREFLFLLGTTVLYLLLILPWIFITESNQEKTYKIQRELESMTEIEKLPFRLKVIVKIADDSSVSTLLNYAELVPLLKSEEVTAESVYLELLKDKKITLTNPEFKREIEKDVDSEKYLEKIIILEKDVEARNKLFFNQSVDDEEAIALGIFIFSVLFPLRYLIYITKWSIKQIKE
;
A
#
# COMPACT_ATOMS: atom_id res chain seq x y z
N MET A 1 -43.09 29.72 26.41
CA MET A 1 -42.81 28.28 26.16
C MET A 1 -43.00 27.49 27.44
N LYS A 2 -43.82 26.43 27.47
CA LYS A 2 -44.02 25.59 28.66
C LYS A 2 -42.71 24.90 29.08
N GLN A 3 -42.48 24.72 30.38
CA GLN A 3 -41.27 24.07 30.94
C GLN A 3 -41.03 22.67 30.35
N THR A 4 -42.11 21.94 30.06
CA THR A 4 -42.08 20.62 29.40
C THR A 4 -41.45 20.67 28.02
N THR A 5 -41.79 21.67 27.20
CA THR A 5 -41.22 21.85 25.86
C THR A 5 -39.72 22.14 25.93
N LYS A 6 -39.27 22.97 26.89
CA LYS A 6 -37.84 23.26 27.08
C LYS A 6 -37.04 21.99 27.45
N LYS A 7 -37.60 21.15 28.31
CA LYS A 7 -36.97 19.88 28.73
C LYS A 7 -36.83 18.88 27.59
N ILE A 8 -37.82 18.82 26.69
CA ILE A 8 -37.77 17.98 25.49
C ILE A 8 -36.66 18.48 24.55
N ILE A 9 -36.63 19.77 24.23
CA ILE A 9 -35.61 20.34 23.34
C ILE A 9 -34.20 20.12 23.90
N ALA A 10 -33.99 20.35 25.20
CA ALA A 10 -32.70 20.14 25.83
C ALA A 10 -32.23 18.68 25.74
N ARG A 11 -33.15 17.71 25.91
CA ARG A 11 -32.85 16.28 25.77
C ARG A 11 -32.46 15.94 24.33
N GLU A 12 -33.24 16.40 23.35
CA GLU A 12 -32.99 16.16 21.93
C GLU A 12 -31.64 16.75 21.48
N PHE A 13 -31.32 17.95 21.96
CA PHE A 13 -30.03 18.60 21.71
C PHE A 13 -28.85 17.82 22.29
N LEU A 14 -28.98 17.32 23.53
CA LEU A 14 -27.93 16.53 24.18
C LEU A 14 -27.65 15.22 23.42
N PHE A 15 -28.70 14.59 22.89
CA PHE A 15 -28.56 13.40 22.05
C PHE A 15 -27.85 13.71 20.72
N LEU A 16 -28.24 14.79 20.04
CA LEU A 16 -27.57 15.22 18.81
C LEU A 16 -26.08 15.46 19.07
N LEU A 17 -25.74 16.21 20.12
CA LEU A 17 -24.37 16.47 20.53
C LEU A 17 -23.60 15.16 20.76
N GLY A 18 -24.18 14.23 21.52
CA GLY A 18 -23.58 12.91 21.80
C GLY A 18 -23.31 12.10 20.53
N THR A 19 -24.25 12.09 19.58
CA THR A 19 -24.07 11.39 18.30
C THR A 19 -22.99 12.04 17.43
N THR A 20 -22.92 13.38 17.40
CA THR A 20 -21.86 14.08 16.66
C THR A 20 -20.49 13.80 17.25
N VAL A 21 -20.36 13.79 18.58
CA VAL A 21 -19.09 13.44 19.24
C VAL A 21 -18.69 12.00 18.92
N LEU A 22 -19.62 11.04 18.99
CA LEU A 22 -19.34 9.65 18.65
C LEU A 22 -18.93 9.49 17.18
N TYR A 23 -19.59 10.20 16.28
CA TYR A 23 -19.24 10.24 14.85
C TYR A 23 -17.79 10.71 14.64
N LEU A 24 -17.40 11.82 15.27
CA LEU A 24 -16.03 12.33 15.18
C LEU A 24 -15.02 11.34 15.76
N LEU A 25 -15.36 10.67 16.87
CA LEU A 25 -14.51 9.64 17.48
C LEU A 25 -14.32 8.40 16.60
N LEU A 26 -15.21 8.13 15.65
CA LEU A 26 -15.07 7.01 14.72
C LEU A 26 -14.33 7.41 13.45
N ILE A 27 -14.65 8.58 12.88
CA ILE A 27 -14.04 9.02 11.62
C ILE A 27 -12.60 9.49 11.80
N LEU A 28 -12.29 10.26 12.84
CA LEU A 28 -10.94 10.83 12.98
C LEU A 28 -9.85 9.75 13.10
N PRO A 29 -10.01 8.69 13.92
CA PRO A 29 -9.04 7.59 13.95
C PRO A 29 -8.99 6.83 12.63
N TRP A 30 -10.13 6.67 11.95
CA TRP A 30 -10.17 6.00 10.64
C TRP A 30 -9.30 6.74 9.62
N ILE A 31 -9.56 8.03 9.41
CA ILE A 31 -8.78 8.89 8.49
C ILE A 31 -7.31 8.86 8.87
N PHE A 32 -6.99 9.00 10.16
CA PHE A 32 -5.61 8.99 10.62
C PHE A 32 -4.89 7.66 10.31
N ILE A 33 -5.58 6.52 10.47
CA ILE A 33 -5.02 5.20 10.17
C ILE A 33 -4.82 5.04 8.66
N THR A 34 -5.78 5.46 7.84
CA THR A 34 -5.68 5.36 6.37
C THR A 34 -4.55 6.23 5.84
N GLU A 35 -4.48 7.51 6.24
CA GLU A 35 -3.40 8.42 5.86
C GLU A 35 -2.02 7.88 6.30
N SER A 36 -1.90 7.42 7.55
CA SER A 36 -0.63 6.89 8.07
C SER A 36 -0.18 5.64 7.31
N ASN A 37 -1.11 4.77 6.92
CA ASN A 37 -0.77 3.58 6.16
C ASN A 37 -0.42 3.92 4.70
N GLN A 38 -1.15 4.85 4.06
CA GLN A 38 -0.82 5.35 2.73
C GLN A 38 0.59 5.95 2.71
N GLU A 39 0.94 6.81 3.68
CA GLU A 39 2.28 7.41 3.77
C GLU A 39 3.38 6.34 3.85
N LYS A 40 3.14 5.26 4.60
CA LYS A 40 4.08 4.13 4.67
C LYS A 40 4.20 3.40 3.35
N THR A 41 3.09 3.12 2.67
CA THR A 41 3.11 2.50 1.34
C THR A 41 3.86 3.37 0.34
N TYR A 42 3.62 4.68 0.33
CA TYR A 42 4.36 5.62 -0.53
C TYR A 42 5.85 5.65 -0.22
N LYS A 43 6.25 5.57 1.06
CA LYS A 43 7.67 5.49 1.44
C LYS A 43 8.33 4.23 0.86
N ILE A 44 7.66 3.08 0.94
CA ILE A 44 8.19 1.82 0.40
C ILE A 44 8.25 1.86 -1.13
N GLN A 45 7.21 2.38 -1.79
CA GLN A 45 7.20 2.55 -3.25
C GLN A 45 8.34 3.46 -3.71
N ARG A 46 8.56 4.58 -3.02
CA ARG A 46 9.69 5.47 -3.32
C ARG A 46 11.04 4.79 -3.09
N GLU A 47 11.16 3.97 -2.05
CA GLU A 47 12.37 3.18 -1.83
C GLU A 47 12.60 2.19 -2.98
N LEU A 48 11.57 1.46 -3.40
CA LEU A 48 11.61 0.56 -4.56
C LEU A 48 12.01 1.30 -5.85
N GLU A 49 11.38 2.43 -6.16
CA GLU A 49 11.72 3.26 -7.32
C GLU A 49 13.19 3.70 -7.27
N SER A 50 13.65 4.18 -6.11
CA SER A 50 15.04 4.59 -5.92
C SER A 50 16.03 3.43 -6.06
N MET A 51 15.60 2.19 -5.80
CA MET A 51 16.40 1.00 -5.97
C MET A 51 16.42 0.50 -7.43
N THR A 52 15.43 0.87 -8.23
CA THR A 52 15.37 0.52 -9.65
C THR A 52 16.12 1.48 -10.57
N GLU A 53 16.66 2.57 -10.04
CA GLU A 53 17.54 3.46 -10.79
C GLU A 53 18.79 2.70 -11.26
N ILE A 54 18.99 2.65 -12.58
CA ILE A 54 20.06 1.87 -13.23
C ILE A 54 21.43 2.14 -12.61
N GLU A 55 21.72 3.38 -12.24
CA GLU A 55 23.01 3.78 -11.66
C GLU A 55 23.31 3.08 -10.32
N LYS A 56 22.28 2.85 -9.51
CA LYS A 56 22.36 2.24 -8.17
C LYS A 56 22.33 0.72 -8.20
N LEU A 57 22.01 0.12 -9.35
CA LEU A 57 21.96 -1.33 -9.47
C LEU A 57 23.38 -1.95 -9.37
N PRO A 58 23.50 -3.10 -8.70
CA PRO A 58 24.70 -3.93 -8.77
C PRO A 58 24.89 -4.51 -10.18
N PHE A 59 26.09 -5.03 -10.45
CA PHE A 59 26.56 -5.28 -11.82
C PHE A 59 25.70 -6.29 -12.59
N ARG A 60 25.37 -7.44 -12.00
CA ARG A 60 24.52 -8.46 -12.65
C ARG A 60 23.12 -7.94 -12.94
N LEU A 61 22.54 -7.14 -12.03
CA LEU A 61 21.24 -6.50 -12.28
C LEU A 61 21.33 -5.44 -13.40
N LYS A 62 22.41 -4.65 -13.47
CA LYS A 62 22.65 -3.73 -14.60
C LYS A 62 22.72 -4.46 -15.93
N VAL A 63 23.33 -5.64 -15.95
CA VAL A 63 23.40 -6.50 -17.14
C VAL A 63 22.01 -6.94 -17.57
N ILE A 64 21.19 -7.44 -16.65
CA ILE A 64 19.81 -7.85 -16.93
C ILE A 64 18.98 -6.69 -17.47
N VAL A 65 19.04 -5.52 -16.83
CA VAL A 65 18.32 -4.32 -17.28
C VAL A 65 18.74 -3.88 -18.69
N LYS A 66 20.03 -3.98 -19.03
CA LYS A 66 20.51 -3.66 -20.39
C LYS A 66 20.02 -4.64 -21.46
N ILE A 67 19.79 -5.90 -21.09
CA ILE A 67 19.21 -6.92 -21.98
C ILE A 67 17.72 -6.67 -22.16
N ALA A 68 17.00 -6.47 -21.05
CA ALA A 68 15.56 -6.25 -21.04
C ALA A 68 15.14 -4.87 -21.59
N ASP A 69 16.06 -3.91 -21.61
CA ASP A 69 15.83 -2.50 -21.95
C ASP A 69 14.78 -1.82 -21.06
N ASP A 70 14.68 -2.29 -19.81
CA ASP A 70 13.76 -1.81 -18.79
C ASP A 70 14.35 -2.06 -17.40
N SER A 71 14.24 -1.07 -16.51
CA SER A 71 14.71 -1.14 -15.12
C SER A 71 13.59 -1.36 -14.11
N SER A 72 12.35 -1.61 -14.55
CA SER A 72 11.20 -1.79 -13.66
C SER A 72 11.38 -2.93 -12.65
N VAL A 73 10.73 -2.80 -11.50
CA VAL A 73 10.67 -3.85 -10.46
C VAL A 73 10.20 -5.17 -11.06
N SER A 74 9.17 -5.12 -11.92
CA SER A 74 8.61 -6.31 -12.57
C SER A 74 9.64 -7.04 -13.43
N THR A 75 10.46 -6.30 -14.16
CA THR A 75 11.54 -6.87 -14.98
C THR A 75 12.60 -7.53 -14.10
N LEU A 76 13.05 -6.86 -13.03
CA LEU A 76 14.03 -7.43 -12.11
C LEU A 76 13.55 -8.74 -11.47
N LEU A 77 12.27 -8.83 -11.12
CA LEU A 77 11.67 -10.02 -10.52
C LEU A 77 11.49 -11.16 -11.52
N ASN A 78 11.04 -10.86 -12.74
CA ASN A 78 10.90 -11.84 -13.80
C ASN A 78 12.23 -12.52 -14.16
N TYR A 79 13.34 -11.79 -13.99
CA TYR A 79 14.69 -12.28 -14.27
C TYR A 79 15.50 -12.60 -13.00
N ALA A 80 14.84 -12.65 -11.84
CA ALA A 80 15.46 -13.01 -10.57
C ALA A 80 16.25 -14.33 -10.64
N GLU A 81 15.69 -15.31 -11.34
CA GLU A 81 16.28 -16.64 -11.51
C GLU A 81 17.52 -16.62 -12.42
N LEU A 82 17.68 -15.62 -13.29
CA LEU A 82 18.86 -15.48 -14.15
C LEU A 82 20.07 -14.92 -13.42
N VAL A 83 19.88 -14.12 -12.38
CA VAL A 83 20.98 -13.52 -11.59
C VAL A 83 21.98 -14.57 -11.07
N PRO A 84 21.55 -15.66 -10.39
CA PRO A 84 22.47 -16.70 -9.97
C PRO A 84 23.05 -17.50 -11.14
N LEU A 85 22.29 -17.70 -12.22
CA LEU A 85 22.74 -18.45 -13.41
C LEU A 85 23.88 -17.76 -14.15
N LEU A 86 23.89 -16.42 -14.20
CA LEU A 86 25.01 -15.63 -14.73
C LEU A 86 26.33 -15.94 -14.03
N LYS A 87 26.29 -16.34 -12.75
CA LYS A 87 27.47 -16.68 -11.97
C LYS A 87 27.92 -18.14 -12.14
N SER A 88 26.98 -19.06 -12.33
CA SER A 88 27.27 -20.51 -12.33
C SER A 88 27.63 -21.08 -13.70
N GLU A 89 27.24 -20.42 -14.79
CA GLU A 89 27.43 -20.94 -16.14
C GLU A 89 28.29 -20.00 -17.00
N GLU A 90 29.54 -20.40 -17.26
CA GLU A 90 30.45 -19.66 -18.16
C GLU A 90 29.83 -19.43 -19.55
N VAL A 91 29.05 -20.39 -20.04
CA VAL A 91 28.35 -20.33 -21.35
C VAL A 91 27.27 -19.24 -21.35
N THR A 92 26.60 -19.02 -20.22
CA THR A 92 25.51 -18.06 -20.07
C THR A 92 26.06 -16.64 -19.91
N ALA A 93 27.16 -16.46 -19.18
CA ALA A 93 27.85 -15.17 -19.12
C ALA A 93 28.44 -14.76 -20.48
N GLU A 94 28.99 -15.72 -21.24
CA GLU A 94 29.62 -15.45 -22.53
C GLU A 94 28.61 -15.12 -23.64
N SER A 95 27.48 -15.82 -23.68
CA SER A 95 26.39 -15.49 -24.63
C SER A 95 25.81 -14.09 -24.37
N VAL A 96 25.58 -13.74 -23.10
CA VAL A 96 25.12 -12.42 -22.68
C VAL A 96 26.14 -11.32 -23.02
N TYR A 97 27.43 -11.59 -22.82
CA TYR A 97 28.49 -10.65 -23.20
C TYR A 97 28.46 -10.34 -24.70
N LEU A 98 28.35 -11.37 -25.55
CA LEU A 98 28.30 -11.22 -27.00
C LEU A 98 27.06 -10.43 -27.46
N GLU A 99 25.93 -10.63 -26.80
CA GLU A 99 24.70 -9.87 -27.08
C GLU A 99 24.87 -8.39 -26.74
N LEU A 100 25.36 -8.08 -25.54
CA LEU A 100 25.61 -6.69 -25.14
C LEU A 100 26.69 -6.02 -26.00
N LEU A 101 27.68 -6.78 -26.48
CA LEU A 101 28.74 -6.27 -27.35
C LEU A 101 28.20 -5.94 -28.75
N LYS A 102 27.33 -6.79 -29.32
CA LYS A 102 26.66 -6.53 -30.61
C LYS A 102 25.88 -5.22 -30.59
N ASP A 103 25.17 -4.99 -29.48
CA ASP A 103 24.36 -3.78 -29.29
C ASP A 103 25.18 -2.57 -28.80
N LYS A 104 26.51 -2.70 -28.66
CA LYS A 104 27.41 -1.68 -28.10
C LYS A 104 26.97 -1.17 -26.71
N LYS A 105 26.26 -2.00 -25.95
CA LYS A 105 25.77 -1.72 -24.59
C LYS A 105 26.85 -1.92 -23.52
N ILE A 106 28.03 -2.42 -23.90
CA ILE A 106 29.16 -2.69 -23.01
C ILE A 106 30.50 -2.31 -23.65
N THR A 107 31.45 -1.88 -22.82
CA THR A 107 32.81 -1.49 -23.21
C THR A 107 33.90 -2.35 -22.58
N LEU A 108 33.54 -3.25 -21.66
CA LEU A 108 34.45 -4.16 -20.97
C LEU A 108 34.96 -5.25 -21.90
N THR A 109 36.16 -5.76 -21.63
CA THR A 109 36.63 -7.00 -22.27
C THR A 109 35.90 -8.22 -21.69
N ASN A 110 35.83 -9.32 -22.44
CA ASN A 110 35.19 -10.56 -21.98
C ASN A 110 35.75 -11.05 -20.61
N PRO A 111 37.08 -11.08 -20.39
CA PRO A 111 37.63 -11.48 -19.08
C PRO A 111 37.26 -10.52 -17.93
N GLU A 112 37.18 -9.22 -18.19
CA GLU A 112 36.76 -8.24 -17.19
C GLU A 112 35.27 -8.40 -16.85
N PHE A 113 34.44 -8.61 -17.87
CA PHE A 113 33.01 -8.89 -17.68
C PHE A 113 32.78 -10.12 -16.80
N LYS A 114 33.43 -11.25 -17.12
CA LYS A 114 33.32 -12.49 -16.34
C LYS A 114 33.72 -12.26 -14.87
N ARG A 115 34.83 -11.54 -14.65
CA ARG A 115 35.32 -11.22 -13.30
C ARG A 115 34.33 -10.37 -12.49
N GLU A 116 33.70 -9.38 -13.11
CA GLU A 116 32.69 -8.53 -12.44
C GLU A 116 31.43 -9.31 -12.09
N ILE A 117 30.96 -10.20 -12.99
CA ILE A 117 29.80 -11.09 -12.73
C ILE A 117 30.09 -12.03 -11.54
N GLU A 118 31.27 -12.66 -11.49
CA GLU A 118 31.62 -13.62 -10.44
C GLU A 118 31.73 -12.98 -9.05
N LYS A 119 32.26 -11.76 -8.97
CA LYS A 119 32.50 -11.04 -7.72
C LYS A 119 31.27 -10.36 -7.15
N ASP A 120 30.28 -10.07 -8.00
CA ASP A 120 29.08 -9.35 -7.59
C ASP A 120 28.17 -10.23 -6.73
N VAL A 121 28.39 -10.23 -5.41
CA VAL A 121 27.51 -10.87 -4.42
C VAL A 121 26.31 -9.99 -4.04
N ASP A 122 26.32 -8.72 -4.42
CA ASP A 122 25.34 -7.74 -3.96
C ASP A 122 24.03 -7.85 -4.73
N SER A 123 24.07 -8.26 -6.00
CA SER A 123 22.86 -8.47 -6.82
C SER A 123 21.81 -9.41 -6.18
N GLU A 124 22.24 -10.50 -5.53
CA GLU A 124 21.31 -11.42 -4.86
C GLU A 124 20.65 -10.78 -3.63
N LYS A 125 21.44 -10.12 -2.78
CA LYS A 125 20.93 -9.39 -1.61
C LYS A 125 20.00 -8.25 -2.02
N TYR A 126 20.34 -7.57 -3.10
CA TYR A 126 19.56 -6.47 -3.65
C TYR A 126 18.18 -6.97 -4.10
N LEU A 127 18.16 -8.09 -4.81
CA LEU A 127 16.93 -8.72 -5.29
C LEU A 127 16.08 -9.26 -4.14
N GLU A 128 16.70 -9.89 -3.14
CA GLU A 128 16.00 -10.32 -1.92
C GLU A 128 15.32 -9.13 -1.23
N LYS A 129 16.01 -8.00 -1.12
CA LYS A 129 15.43 -6.77 -0.56
C LYS A 129 14.24 -6.27 -1.40
N ILE A 130 14.35 -6.26 -2.73
CA ILE A 130 13.23 -5.88 -3.61
C ILE A 130 12.02 -6.80 -3.38
N ILE A 131 12.24 -8.12 -3.34
CA ILE A 131 11.17 -9.10 -3.09
C ILE A 131 10.49 -8.86 -1.74
N ILE A 132 11.26 -8.58 -0.69
CA ILE A 132 10.70 -8.30 0.64
C ILE A 132 9.85 -7.03 0.60
N LEU A 133 10.35 -5.95 0.01
CA LEU A 133 9.63 -4.68 -0.08
C LEU A 133 8.36 -4.80 -0.93
N GLU A 134 8.41 -5.54 -2.04
CA GLU A 134 7.23 -5.77 -2.87
C GLU A 134 6.17 -6.62 -2.15
N LYS A 135 6.58 -7.68 -1.44
CA LYS A 135 5.68 -8.45 -0.57
C LYS A 135 5.06 -7.59 0.52
N ASP A 136 5.82 -6.68 1.10
CA ASP A 136 5.30 -5.72 2.08
C ASP A 136 4.26 -4.79 1.46
N VAL A 137 4.46 -4.31 0.22
CA VAL A 137 3.46 -3.53 -0.52
C VAL A 137 2.22 -4.38 -0.81
N GLU A 138 2.37 -5.60 -1.30
CA GLU A 138 1.24 -6.48 -1.62
C GLU A 138 0.42 -6.83 -0.37
N ALA A 139 1.09 -7.19 0.73
CA ALA A 139 0.46 -7.47 2.01
C ALA A 139 -0.30 -6.25 2.53
N ARG A 140 0.30 -5.06 2.39
CA ARG A 140 -0.35 -3.80 2.77
C ARG A 140 -1.54 -3.49 1.89
N ASN A 141 -1.47 -3.68 0.58
CA ASN A 141 -2.59 -3.45 -0.34
C ASN A 141 -3.79 -4.38 -0.06
N LYS A 142 -3.56 -5.55 0.54
CA LYS A 142 -4.61 -6.46 1.00
C LYS A 142 -5.27 -6.03 2.32
N LEU A 143 -4.69 -5.08 3.05
CA LEU A 143 -5.29 -4.59 4.30
C LEU A 143 -6.48 -3.68 3.99
N PHE A 144 -7.58 -3.92 4.72
CA PHE A 144 -8.83 -3.17 4.59
C PHE A 144 -8.65 -1.66 4.76
N PHE A 145 -7.75 -1.23 5.66
CA PHE A 145 -7.45 0.17 5.94
C PHE A 145 -6.39 0.78 5.00
N ASN A 146 -6.04 0.09 3.92
CA ASN A 146 -5.02 0.54 2.98
C ASN A 146 -5.52 0.63 1.54
N GLN A 147 -6.72 0.11 1.27
CA GLN A 147 -7.47 0.55 0.11
C GLN A 147 -7.70 2.05 0.30
N SER A 148 -7.38 2.83 -0.74
CA SER A 148 -7.67 4.26 -0.78
C SER A 148 -9.19 4.44 -0.77
N VAL A 149 -9.78 4.37 0.42
CA VAL A 149 -11.11 4.91 0.64
C VAL A 149 -10.88 6.41 0.56
N ASP A 150 -11.50 7.03 -0.43
CA ASP A 150 -11.44 8.47 -0.58
C ASP A 150 -11.99 9.11 0.70
N ASP A 151 -11.44 10.25 1.12
CA ASP A 151 -11.94 10.96 2.30
C ASP A 151 -13.43 11.28 2.12
N GLU A 152 -13.84 11.56 0.88
CA GLU A 152 -15.24 11.74 0.49
C GLU A 152 -16.08 10.47 0.72
N GLU A 153 -15.56 9.29 0.41
CA GLU A 153 -16.22 8.00 0.66
C GLU A 153 -16.34 7.70 2.15
N ALA A 154 -15.28 7.96 2.93
CA ALA A 154 -15.28 7.76 4.38
C ALA A 154 -16.30 8.69 5.07
N ILE A 155 -16.34 9.96 4.65
CA ILE A 155 -17.33 10.94 5.12
C ILE A 155 -18.74 10.52 4.69
N ALA A 156 -18.94 10.11 3.44
CA ALA A 156 -20.25 9.68 2.94
C ALA A 156 -20.78 8.45 3.69
N LEU A 157 -19.92 7.45 3.96
CA LEU A 157 -20.27 6.29 4.76
C LEU A 157 -20.65 6.68 6.19
N GLY A 158 -19.91 7.61 6.78
CA GLY A 158 -20.24 8.16 8.09
C GLY A 158 -21.60 8.88 8.11
N ILE A 159 -21.86 9.74 7.13
CA ILE A 159 -23.15 10.42 6.97
C ILE A 159 -24.28 9.41 6.78
N PHE A 160 -24.04 8.34 6.01
CA PHE A 160 -25.00 7.26 5.83
C PHE A 160 -25.31 6.55 7.15
N ILE A 161 -24.29 6.14 7.91
CA ILE A 161 -24.45 5.51 9.23
C ILE A 161 -25.23 6.46 10.17
N PHE A 162 -24.87 7.74 10.20
CA PHE A 162 -25.58 8.74 11.00
C PHE A 162 -27.05 8.86 10.58
N SER A 163 -27.32 8.91 9.27
CA SER A 163 -28.66 9.04 8.69
C SER A 163 -29.53 7.82 8.92
N VAL A 164 -28.95 6.62 9.08
CA VAL A 164 -29.68 5.39 9.43
C VAL A 164 -29.91 5.32 10.95
N LEU A 165 -28.90 5.61 11.76
CA LEU A 165 -29.01 5.51 13.23
C LEU A 165 -29.94 6.57 13.82
N PHE A 166 -29.98 7.77 13.23
CA PHE A 166 -30.82 8.86 13.70
C PHE A 166 -32.33 8.54 13.72
N PRO A 167 -32.97 8.06 12.62
CA PRO A 167 -34.36 7.62 12.63
C PRO A 167 -34.58 6.33 13.43
N LEU A 168 -33.59 5.41 13.46
CA LEU A 168 -33.69 4.16 14.22
C LEU A 168 -33.95 4.42 15.71
N ARG A 169 -33.40 5.50 16.25
CA ARG A 169 -33.67 5.94 17.64
C ARG A 169 -35.15 6.19 17.89
N TYR A 170 -35.88 6.80 16.94
CA TYR A 170 -37.29 7.10 17.13
C TYR A 170 -38.12 5.82 17.09
N LEU A 171 -37.72 4.83 16.28
CA LEU A 171 -38.29 3.48 16.33
C LEU A 171 -38.08 2.82 17.71
N ILE A 172 -36.90 2.96 18.31
CA ILE A 172 -36.60 2.46 19.67
C ILE A 172 -37.48 3.17 20.73
N TYR A 173 -37.69 4.48 20.60
CA TYR A 173 -38.57 5.21 21.53
C TYR A 173 -40.03 4.80 21.40
N ILE A 174 -40.54 4.66 20.17
CA ILE A 174 -41.91 4.22 19.90
C ILE A 174 -42.12 2.80 20.44
N THR A 175 -41.20 1.88 20.20
CA THR A 175 -41.29 0.50 20.71
C THR A 175 -41.24 0.46 22.24
N LYS A 176 -40.34 1.20 22.89
CA LYS A 176 -40.33 1.32 24.37
C LYS A 176 -41.65 1.85 24.91
N TRP A 177 -42.22 2.87 24.26
CA TRP A 177 -43.50 3.44 24.66
C TRP A 177 -44.65 2.44 24.48
N SER A 178 -44.70 1.74 23.34
CA SER A 178 -45.69 0.70 23.06
C SER A 178 -45.63 -0.46 24.05
N ILE A 179 -44.42 -0.92 24.42
CA ILE A 179 -44.25 -1.98 25.43
C ILE A 179 -44.77 -1.52 26.79
N LYS A 180 -44.55 -0.25 27.14
CA LYS A 180 -45.03 0.31 28.40
C LYS A 180 -46.57 0.34 28.44
N GLN A 181 -47.22 0.75 27.35
CA GLN A 181 -48.68 0.79 27.22
C GLN A 181 -49.35 -0.60 27.32
N ILE A 182 -48.65 -1.67 26.93
CA ILE A 182 -49.18 -3.04 27.03
C ILE A 182 -49.01 -3.61 28.46
N LYS A 183 -48.06 -3.09 29.24
CA LYS A 183 -47.79 -3.53 30.62
C LYS A 183 -48.59 -2.78 31.68
N GLU A 184 -49.11 -1.58 31.35
CA GLU A 184 -50.07 -0.81 32.15
C GLU A 184 -51.50 -1.25 31.81
#